data_AF-A0A1Y6H6Y3-F1
#
_entry.id   AF-A0A1Y6H6Y3-F1
#
_cell.length_a   1.000
_cell.length_b   1.000
_cell.length_c   1.000
_cell.angle_alpha   90.00
_cell.angle_beta   90.00
_cell.angle_gamma   90.00
#
_symmetry.space_group_name_H-M   'P 1'
#
loop_
_entity.id
_entity.type
_entity.pdbx_description
1 polymer ?
#
loop_
_entity_poly.entity_id
_entity_poly.type
_entity_poly.pdbx_seq_one_letter_code
_entity_poly.pdbx_strand_id
1 'polypeptide(L)'
;MGYRPQNNHDGLWWEIALGIFVGQLMIAAFAGVVALCLGYLTVRSIAGSVPQPNARELYTPHAQRHQSEAAKLRPLESDERCIQGKRFGRLSNGWQELTNDPC
;
A
#
# COMPACT_ATOMS: atom_id res chain seq x y z
N MET A 1 -39.97 47.09 -53.99
CA MET A 1 -38.81 47.26 -53.10
C MET A 1 -39.26 46.98 -51.67
N GLY A 2 -38.89 45.83 -51.11
CA GLY A 2 -39.26 45.47 -49.74
C GLY A 2 -38.25 46.05 -48.75
N TYR A 3 -38.72 46.89 -47.83
CA TYR A 3 -37.93 47.34 -46.69
C TYR A 3 -37.68 46.13 -45.78
N ARG A 4 -36.45 45.63 -45.75
CA ARG A 4 -36.00 44.61 -44.78
C ARG A 4 -35.50 45.37 -43.56
N PRO A 5 -36.19 45.34 -42.41
CA PRO A 5 -35.67 45.99 -41.21
C PRO A 5 -34.40 45.26 -40.80
N GLN A 6 -33.26 45.92 -41.02
CA GLN A 6 -31.98 45.51 -40.46
C GLN A 6 -32.13 45.62 -38.94
N ASN A 7 -32.29 44.48 -38.26
CA ASN A 7 -32.38 44.44 -36.81
C ASN A 7 -30.97 44.69 -36.24
N ASN A 8 -30.61 45.97 -36.10
CA ASN A 8 -29.29 46.40 -35.63
C ASN A 8 -28.98 45.91 -34.20
N HIS A 9 -29.98 45.38 -33.48
CA HIS A 9 -29.81 44.80 -32.17
C HIS A 9 -29.18 43.40 -32.20
N ASP A 10 -29.38 42.60 -33.26
CA ASP A 10 -28.79 41.26 -33.36
C ASP A 10 -27.26 41.32 -33.37
N GLY A 11 -26.71 42.37 -34.01
CA GLY A 11 -25.29 42.72 -34.01
C GLY A 11 -24.70 42.89 -32.61
N LEU A 12 -25.39 43.65 -31.77
CA LEU A 12 -24.91 43.98 -30.44
C LEU A 12 -24.95 42.77 -29.49
N TRP A 13 -26.03 41.97 -29.55
CA TRP A 13 -26.19 40.80 -28.68
C TRP A 13 -25.16 39.70 -28.97
N TRP A 14 -24.85 39.44 -30.25
CA TRP A 14 -23.84 38.44 -30.58
C TRP A 14 -22.43 38.89 -30.16
N GLU A 15 -22.11 40.18 -30.28
CA GLU A 15 -20.82 40.74 -29.89
C GLU A 15 -20.59 40.65 -28.37
N ILE A 16 -21.63 40.96 -27.59
CA ILE A 16 -21.61 40.79 -26.12
C ILE A 16 -21.40 39.31 -25.76
N ALA A 17 -22.12 38.40 -26.41
CA ALA A 17 -21.99 36.96 -26.16
C ALA A 17 -20.56 36.46 -26.47
N LEU A 18 -19.97 36.93 -27.57
CA LEU A 18 -18.60 36.60 -27.95
C LEU A 18 -17.59 37.11 -26.92
N GLY A 19 -17.76 38.36 -26.45
CA GLY A 19 -16.92 38.94 -25.40
C GLY A 19 -16.96 38.15 -24.09
N ILE A 20 -18.16 37.75 -23.65
CA ILE A 20 -18.32 36.90 -22.45
C ILE A 20 -17.66 35.54 -22.66
N PHE A 21 -17.86 34.90 -23.82
CA PHE A 21 -17.27 33.60 -24.10
C PHE A 21 -15.74 33.64 -24.06
N VAL A 22 -15.12 34.62 -24.72
CA VAL A 22 -13.66 34.79 -24.72
C VAL A 22 -13.15 35.15 -23.32
N GLY A 23 -13.87 36.00 -22.59
CA GLY A 23 -13.53 36.35 -21.21
C GLY A 23 -13.57 35.14 -20.29
N GLN A 24 -14.62 34.32 -20.37
CA GLN A 24 -14.75 33.08 -19.59
C GLN A 24 -13.64 32.08 -19.93
N LEU A 25 -13.28 31.92 -21.22
CA LEU A 25 -12.18 31.06 -21.62
C LEU A 25 -10.83 31.53 -21.05
N MET A 26 -10.56 32.84 -21.06
CA MET A 26 -9.34 33.39 -20.46
C MET A 26 -9.29 33.17 -18.95
N ILE A 27 -10.40 33.41 -18.25
CA ILE A 27 -10.49 33.18 -16.80
C ILE A 27 -10.30 31.69 -16.47
N ALA A 28 -10.96 30.79 -17.21
CA ALA A 28 -10.86 29.36 -17.01
C ALA A 28 -9.44 28.84 -17.26
N ALA A 29 -8.78 29.32 -18.33
CA ALA A 29 -7.39 28.99 -18.62
C ALA A 29 -6.45 29.46 -17.49
N PHE A 30 -6.62 30.71 -17.03
CA PHE A 30 -5.82 31.27 -15.95
C PHE A 30 -6.04 30.50 -14.63
N ALA A 31 -7.29 30.25 -14.26
CA ALA A 31 -7.63 29.46 -13.08
C ALA A 31 -7.07 28.04 -13.15
N GLY A 32 -7.11 27.41 -14.33
CA GLY A 32 -6.51 26.10 -14.56
C GLY A 32 -5.00 26.09 -14.35
N VAL A 33 -4.28 27.08 -14.89
CA VAL A 33 -2.82 27.21 -14.69
C VAL A 33 -2.49 27.45 -13.22
N VAL A 34 -3.22 28.34 -12.54
CA VAL A 34 -3.02 28.61 -11.10
C VAL A 34 -3.29 27.36 -10.28
N ALA A 35 -4.37 26.63 -10.56
CA ALA A 35 -4.70 25.38 -9.87
C ALA A 35 -3.62 24.30 -10.08
N LEU A 36 -3.08 24.18 -11.30
CA LEU A 36 -1.95 23.27 -11.59
C LEU A 36 -0.68 23.68 -10.83
N CYS A 37 -0.33 24.96 -10.84
CA CYS A 37 0.84 25.46 -10.11
C CYS A 37 0.71 25.23 -8.59
N LEU A 38 -0.44 25.57 -8.01
CA LEU A 38 -0.69 25.36 -6.59
C LEU A 38 -0.73 23.87 -6.24
N GLY A 39 -1.41 23.05 -7.03
CA GLY A 39 -1.42 21.60 -6.85
C GLY A 39 -0.02 21.00 -6.89
N TYR A 40 0.80 21.43 -7.85
CA TYR A 40 2.18 20.98 -7.99
C TYR A 40 3.05 21.37 -6.78
N LEU A 41 2.96 22.63 -6.34
CA LEU A 41 3.69 23.11 -5.17
C LEU A 41 3.25 22.39 -3.89
N THR A 42 1.95 22.12 -3.75
CA THR A 42 1.38 21.41 -2.60
C THR A 42 1.85 19.96 -2.55
N VAL A 43 1.86 19.25 -3.68
CA VAL A 43 2.41 17.88 -3.73
C VAL A 43 3.90 17.87 -3.39
N ARG A 44 4.66 18.85 -3.89
CA ARG A 44 6.09 18.98 -3.57
C ARG A 44 6.35 19.30 -2.09
N SER A 45 5.54 20.16 -1.46
CA SER A 45 5.71 20.49 -0.04
C SER A 45 5.33 19.32 0.88
N ILE A 46 4.35 18.50 0.46
CA ILE A 46 3.97 17.29 1.19
C ILE A 46 5.03 16.19 1.02
N ALA A 47 5.64 16.04 -0.16
CA ALA A 47 6.66 15.02 -0.39
C ALA A 47 7.87 15.10 0.57
N GLY A 48 8.20 16.28 1.09
CA GLY A 48 9.23 16.46 2.12
C GLY A 48 8.76 16.27 3.57
N SER A 49 7.44 16.22 3.81
CA SER A 49 6.82 16.10 5.14
C SER A 49 6.08 14.80 5.36
N VAL A 50 5.87 13.96 4.33
CA VAL A 50 5.49 12.57 4.50
C VAL A 50 6.64 11.89 5.25
N PRO A 51 6.41 11.41 6.49
CA PRO A 51 7.39 10.57 7.16
C PRO A 51 7.63 9.40 6.21
N GLN A 52 8.85 9.31 5.67
CA GLN A 52 9.31 8.10 4.99
C GLN A 52 8.96 6.98 5.97
N PRO A 53 8.06 6.03 5.65
CA PRO A 53 7.76 4.96 6.57
C PRO A 53 9.10 4.32 6.81
N ASN A 54 9.64 4.56 8.01
CA ASN A 54 10.88 4.00 8.47
C ASN A 54 10.71 2.55 8.10
N ALA A 55 11.58 2.02 7.22
CA ALA A 55 11.69 0.60 7.08
C ALA A 55 12.06 0.14 8.48
N ARG A 56 11.02 -0.15 9.27
CA ARG A 56 11.11 -0.83 10.52
C ARG A 56 11.62 -2.15 10.01
N GLU A 57 12.96 -2.29 9.98
CA GLU A 57 13.57 -3.58 10.01
C GLU A 57 12.70 -4.32 11.02
N LEU A 58 11.93 -5.28 10.50
CA LEU A 58 11.25 -6.20 11.36
C LEU A 58 12.41 -6.79 12.15
N TYR A 59 12.61 -6.27 13.35
CA TYR A 59 13.35 -6.96 14.37
C TYR A 59 12.60 -8.27 14.51
N THR A 60 13.09 -9.28 13.81
CA THR A 60 12.74 -10.67 14.00
C THR A 60 13.63 -11.12 15.15
N PRO A 61 13.15 -11.16 16.41
CA PRO A 61 13.87 -11.74 17.55
C PRO A 61 14.03 -13.26 17.43
N HIS A 62 14.30 -13.78 16.25
CA HIS A 62 14.33 -15.22 15.99
C HIS A 62 15.61 -15.76 15.36
N ALA A 63 16.51 -14.90 14.87
CA ALA A 63 17.83 -15.38 14.41
C ALA A 63 18.79 -15.73 15.57
N GLN A 64 18.49 -15.31 16.81
CA GLN A 64 19.38 -15.54 17.95
C GLN A 64 18.96 -16.70 18.88
N ARG A 65 17.91 -17.47 18.53
CA ARG A 65 17.36 -18.52 19.42
C ARG A 65 17.63 -19.97 19.01
N HIS A 66 18.44 -20.21 17.99
CA HIS A 66 18.79 -21.58 17.58
C HIS A 66 20.28 -21.92 17.74
N GLN A 67 20.99 -21.17 18.57
CA GLN A 67 22.24 -21.63 19.17
C GLN A 67 22.04 -21.98 20.65
N SER A 68 20.85 -22.42 21.01
CA SER A 68 20.62 -23.16 22.25
C SER A 68 21.03 -24.60 21.98
N GLU A 69 22.26 -24.91 22.38
CA GLU A 69 22.60 -26.17 23.02
C GLU A 69 22.04 -27.41 22.29
N ALA A 70 22.86 -27.99 21.41
CA ALA A 70 22.70 -29.38 21.00
C ALA A 70 22.81 -30.26 22.26
N ALA A 71 21.72 -30.32 23.03
CA ALA A 71 21.50 -31.31 24.05
C ALA A 71 21.77 -32.64 23.35
N LYS A 72 22.72 -33.39 23.88
CA LYS A 72 23.21 -34.64 23.30
C LYS A 72 22.10 -35.68 23.45
N LEU A 73 21.10 -35.62 22.57
CA LEU A 73 19.92 -36.49 22.59
C LEU A 73 20.38 -37.94 22.41
N ARG A 74 19.83 -38.85 23.23
CA ARG A 74 20.14 -40.28 23.14
C ARG A 74 19.73 -40.80 21.76
N PRO A 75 20.58 -41.59 21.06
CA PRO A 75 20.17 -42.20 19.80
C PRO A 75 18.89 -43.04 19.96
N LEU A 76 18.10 -43.17 18.90
CA LEU A 76 16.89 -44.01 18.90
C LEU A 76 17.29 -45.49 18.91
N GLU A 77 16.71 -46.27 19.83
CA GLU A 77 16.82 -47.73 19.76
C GLU A 77 15.82 -48.33 18.75
N SER A 78 16.03 -49.58 18.34
CA SER A 78 15.25 -50.25 17.28
C SER A 78 13.74 -50.30 17.53
N ASP A 79 13.34 -50.29 18.81
CA ASP A 79 11.94 -50.35 19.25
C ASP A 79 11.40 -48.99 19.69
N GLU A 80 12.11 -47.90 19.37
CA GLU A 80 11.72 -46.54 19.68
C GLU A 80 11.52 -45.71 18.42
N ARG A 81 10.57 -44.78 18.46
CA ARG A 81 10.31 -43.84 17.37
C ARG A 81 10.15 -42.43 17.89
N CYS A 82 10.64 -41.47 17.12
CA CYS A 82 10.41 -40.06 17.39
C CYS A 82 9.25 -39.54 16.56
N ILE A 83 8.24 -38.97 17.22
CA ILE A 83 7.09 -38.34 16.55
C ILE A 83 6.83 -37.00 17.24
N GLN A 84 6.90 -35.90 16.50
CA GLN A 84 6.66 -34.53 17.01
C GLN A 84 7.54 -34.15 18.22
N GLY A 85 8.79 -34.59 18.23
CA GLY A 85 9.74 -34.31 19.30
C GLY A 85 9.54 -35.11 20.58
N LYS A 86 8.66 -36.13 20.52
CA LYS A 86 8.34 -37.04 21.62
C LYS A 86 8.75 -38.46 21.25
N ARG A 87 9.37 -39.16 22.20
CA ARG A 87 9.79 -40.55 21.99
C ARG A 87 8.65 -41.50 22.33
N PHE A 88 8.43 -42.48 21.47
CA PHE A 88 7.46 -43.55 21.63
C PHE A 88 8.19 -44.89 21.67
N GLY A 89 7.97 -45.67 22.73
CA GLY A 89 8.45 -47.03 22.86
C GLY A 89 7.40 -48.03 22.39
N ARG A 90 7.84 -49.10 21.72
CA ARG A 90 6.96 -50.18 21.28
C ARG A 90 6.55 -51.05 22.47
N LEU A 91 5.24 -51.19 22.67
CA LEU A 91 4.63 -52.14 23.59
C LEU A 91 4.03 -53.33 22.81
N SER A 92 3.76 -54.43 23.50
CA SER A 92 3.14 -55.64 22.90
C SER A 92 1.78 -55.36 22.25
N ASN A 93 1.08 -54.31 22.68
CA ASN A 93 -0.24 -53.90 22.21
C ASN A 93 -0.27 -52.51 21.55
N GLY A 94 0.87 -51.84 21.34
CA GLY A 94 0.87 -50.50 20.74
C GLY A 94 2.14 -49.69 20.95
N TRP A 95 1.98 -48.37 21.07
CA TRP A 95 3.05 -47.41 21.31
C TRP A 95 2.76 -46.62 22.58
N GLN A 96 3.76 -46.45 23.44
CA GLN A 96 3.66 -45.64 24.65
C GLN A 96 4.62 -44.45 24.57
N GLU A 97 4.13 -43.26 24.89
CA GLU A 97 4.96 -42.05 24.95
C GLU A 97 5.89 -42.10 26.17
N LEU A 98 7.19 -41.91 25.98
CA LEU A 98 8.18 -41.75 27.03
C LEU A 98 8.29 -40.26 27.37
N THR A 99 7.52 -39.82 28.36
CA THR A 99 7.29 -38.41 28.72
C THR A 99 8.55 -37.62 29.12
N ASN A 100 9.70 -38.27 29.36
CA ASN A 100 10.93 -37.61 29.81
C ASN A 100 12.12 -37.77 28.85
N ASP A 101 11.94 -38.39 27.69
CA ASP A 101 13.00 -38.61 26.71
C ASP A 101 12.67 -37.86 25.40
N PRO A 102 13.10 -36.59 25.27
CA PRO A 102 12.93 -35.88 24.01
C PRO A 102 13.80 -36.51 22.91
N CYS A 103 13.32 -36.35 21.69
CA CYS A 103 13.98 -36.62 20.43
C CYS A 103 13.54 -35.51 19.46
#